data_AF-A0A101N634-F1
#
_entry.id   AF-A0A101N634-F1
#
_cell.length_a   1.000
_cell.length_b   1.000
_cell.length_c   1.000
_cell.angle_alpha   90.00
_cell.angle_beta   90.00
_cell.angle_gamma   90.00
#
_symmetry.space_group_name_H-M   'P 1'
#
loop_
_entity.id
_entity.type
_entity.pdbx_description
1 polymer ?
#
loop_
_entity_poly.entity_id
_entity_poly.type
_entity_poly.pdbx_seq_one_letter_code
_entity_poly.pdbx_strand_id
1 'polypeptide(L)'
;MKSLRRVPLLALLALTSCGIPATGVVQAGGPASGTLPQTPVYFVDRNGGLVATPRTTEAPGEPEAALRLLMAGPLEGEAGVGGLFTEVPGSATSAPLPTATADAPGTSSSDAPTVTVAGGTMTIGLPPGVDRLSDTGARQMICTAAAAYRLTRPSVDAVTAEVTDGAGWRVRGSDEGCPDR
;
A
#
# COMPACT_ATOMS: atom_id res chain seq x y z
N MET A 1 -5.58 72.99 56.98
CA MET A 1 -5.75 72.58 55.57
C MET A 1 -4.70 71.51 55.28
N LYS A 2 -5.09 70.25 55.03
CA LYS A 2 -4.16 69.11 54.86
C LYS A 2 -4.13 68.70 53.38
N SER A 3 -2.98 68.88 52.73
CA SER A 3 -2.76 68.49 51.34
C SER A 3 -2.66 66.97 51.22
N LEU A 4 -3.65 66.35 50.58
CA LEU A 4 -3.59 64.95 50.15
C LEU A 4 -2.68 64.83 48.92
N ARG A 5 -1.48 64.27 49.11
CA ARG A 5 -0.59 63.87 48.02
C ARG A 5 -1.21 62.70 47.26
N ARG A 6 -1.60 62.94 46.00
CA ARG A 6 -2.00 61.90 45.04
C ARG A 6 -0.74 61.11 44.65
N VAL A 7 -0.61 59.89 45.17
CA VAL A 7 0.42 58.93 44.75
C VAL A 7 0.03 58.40 43.37
N PRO A 8 0.91 58.42 42.37
CA PRO A 8 0.56 57.98 41.02
C PRO A 8 0.50 56.46 40.97
N LEU A 9 -0.72 55.94 40.76
CA LEU A 9 -1.06 54.51 40.66
C LEU A 9 -0.34 53.79 39.49
N LEU A 10 0.27 54.54 38.57
CA LEU A 10 0.93 54.03 37.37
C LEU A 10 2.24 53.26 37.64
N ALA A 11 2.90 53.48 38.79
CA ALA A 11 4.16 52.80 39.09
C ALA A 11 3.98 51.33 39.53
N LEU A 12 2.79 50.93 39.99
CA LEU A 12 2.55 49.57 40.50
C LEU A 12 2.27 48.53 39.41
N LEU A 13 1.80 48.93 38.21
CA LEU A 13 1.53 47.99 37.11
C LEU A 13 2.82 47.48 36.41
N ALA A 14 3.96 48.13 36.62
CA ALA A 14 5.21 47.73 35.99
C ALA A 14 5.92 46.56 36.68
N LEU A 15 5.49 46.16 37.89
CA LEU A 15 6.12 45.08 38.66
C LEU A 15 5.46 43.70 38.48
N THR A 16 4.38 43.59 37.71
CA THR A 16 3.71 42.30 37.44
C THR A 16 4.00 41.74 36.05
N SER A 17 5.10 42.13 35.39
CA SER A 17 5.57 41.39 34.23
C SER A 17 6.31 40.14 34.72
N CYS A 18 5.64 38.99 34.72
CA CYS A 18 6.30 37.69 34.81
C CYS A 18 7.34 37.62 33.68
N GLY A 19 8.62 37.67 34.05
CA GLY A 19 9.73 37.49 33.14
C GLY A 19 9.71 36.06 32.60
N ILE A 20 9.09 35.86 31.45
CA ILE A 20 9.19 34.62 30.69
C ILE A 20 10.54 34.67 30.00
N PRO A 21 11.52 33.82 30.38
CA PRO A 21 12.80 33.78 29.68
C PRO A 21 12.54 33.40 28.22
N ALA A 22 13.28 34.02 27.29
CA ALA A 22 13.21 33.64 25.88
C ALA A 22 13.58 32.16 25.74
N THR A 23 12.57 31.31 25.55
CA THR A 23 12.80 29.90 25.25
C THR A 23 13.39 29.86 23.84
N GLY A 24 14.69 29.59 23.75
CA GLY A 24 15.35 29.36 22.47
C GLY A 24 14.59 28.30 21.68
N VAL A 25 14.64 28.40 20.35
CA VAL A 25 14.07 27.37 19.48
C VAL A 25 14.77 26.04 19.78
N VAL A 26 14.02 25.06 20.27
CA VAL A 26 14.47 23.67 20.25
C VAL A 26 14.35 23.24 18.78
N GLN A 27 15.47 22.94 18.12
CA GLN A 27 15.44 22.31 16.80
C GLN A 27 14.72 20.97 16.95
N ALA A 28 13.44 20.97 16.59
CA ALA A 28 12.54 19.85 16.78
C ALA A 28 12.81 18.78 15.70
N GLY A 29 13.92 18.06 15.85
CA GLY A 29 14.25 16.87 15.07
C GLY A 29 14.44 17.11 13.57
N GLY A 30 15.10 16.15 12.91
CA GLY A 30 15.03 16.08 11.45
C GLY A 30 13.60 15.81 10.99
N PRO A 31 13.28 15.98 9.69
CA PRO A 31 11.99 15.56 9.16
C PRO A 31 11.71 14.11 9.56
N ALA A 32 10.46 13.79 9.87
CA ALA A 32 10.07 12.39 10.01
C ALA A 32 10.39 11.69 8.69
N SER A 33 11.38 10.79 8.69
CA SER A 33 11.58 9.87 7.57
C SER A 33 10.34 8.99 7.51
N GLY A 34 9.42 9.31 6.59
CA GLY A 34 8.20 8.55 6.40
C GLY A 34 8.54 7.11 6.01
N THR A 35 7.81 6.15 6.57
CA THR A 35 7.89 4.77 6.09
C THR A 35 7.28 4.70 4.70
N LEU A 36 7.97 4.05 3.76
CA LEU A 36 7.41 3.83 2.42
C LEU A 36 6.08 3.07 2.53
N PRO A 37 5.04 3.45 1.76
CA PRO A 37 3.76 2.76 1.84
C PRO A 37 3.94 1.33 1.33
N GLN A 38 3.51 0.36 2.15
CA GLN A 38 3.61 -1.06 1.80
C GLN A 38 2.27 -1.57 1.27
N THR A 39 2.30 -2.24 0.13
CA THR A 39 1.15 -2.91 -0.47
C THR A 39 1.16 -4.39 -0.08
N PRO A 40 0.08 -4.93 0.50
CA PRO A 40 0.00 -6.36 0.80
C PRO A 40 -0.13 -7.18 -0.50
N VAL A 41 0.68 -8.22 -0.61
CA VAL A 41 0.64 -9.21 -1.69
C VAL A 41 0.36 -10.58 -1.07
N TYR A 42 -0.66 -11.28 -1.57
CA TYR A 42 -1.12 -12.54 -0.96
C TYR A 42 -0.45 -13.75 -1.63
N PHE A 43 0.45 -14.40 -0.89
CA PHE A 43 1.10 -15.65 -1.29
C PHE A 43 0.46 -16.86 -0.62
N VAL A 44 0.76 -18.06 -1.10
CA VAL A 44 0.27 -19.32 -0.55
C VAL A 44 1.34 -19.93 0.35
N ASP A 45 0.95 -20.37 1.54
CA ASP A 45 1.80 -21.16 2.42
C ASP A 45 1.75 -22.65 2.08
N ARG A 46 2.67 -23.44 2.64
CA ARG A 46 2.70 -24.91 2.53
C ARG A 46 1.40 -25.65 2.92
N ASN A 47 0.49 -25.01 3.65
CA ASN A 47 -0.79 -25.60 4.05
C ASN A 47 -1.94 -25.18 3.10
N GLY A 48 -1.66 -24.37 2.07
CA GLY A 48 -2.65 -23.84 1.13
C GLY A 48 -3.35 -22.57 1.61
N GLY A 49 -2.91 -21.98 2.73
CA GLY A 49 -3.45 -20.74 3.27
C GLY A 49 -2.88 -19.51 2.57
N LEU A 50 -3.70 -18.45 2.41
CA LEU A 50 -3.21 -17.18 1.90
C LEU A 50 -2.56 -16.36 3.02
N VAL A 51 -1.39 -15.79 2.74
CA VAL A 51 -0.60 -14.98 3.68
C VAL A 51 -0.31 -13.62 3.06
N ALA A 52 -0.76 -12.55 3.74
CA ALA A 52 -0.49 -11.17 3.34
C ALA A 52 0.98 -10.82 3.62
N THR A 53 1.73 -10.53 2.55
CA THR A 53 3.15 -10.15 2.64
C THR A 53 3.32 -8.69 2.23
N PRO A 54 3.74 -7.78 3.14
CA PRO A 54 3.94 -6.37 2.81
C PRO A 54 5.08 -6.18 1.80
N ARG A 55 4.81 -5.52 0.68
CA ARG A 55 5.80 -5.20 -0.35
C ARG A 55 5.85 -3.71 -0.65
N THR A 56 7.04 -3.20 -0.93
CA THR A 56 7.22 -1.86 -1.48
C THR A 56 6.97 -1.88 -2.99
N THR A 57 6.35 -0.83 -3.49
CA THR A 57 6.11 -0.60 -4.92
C THR A 57 6.13 0.90 -5.18
N GLU A 58 6.50 1.30 -6.40
CA GLU A 58 6.49 2.70 -6.84
C GLU A 58 5.05 3.27 -6.91
N ALA A 59 4.04 2.40 -6.98
CA ALA A 59 2.64 2.80 -7.05
C ALA A 59 1.78 2.08 -5.97
N PRO A 60 1.93 2.43 -4.69
CA PRO A 60 1.15 1.82 -3.62
C PRO A 60 -0.34 2.10 -3.79
N GLY A 61 -1.12 1.04 -3.71
CA GLY A 61 -2.57 1.09 -3.87
C GLY A 61 -3.07 1.03 -5.32
N GLU A 62 -2.17 0.89 -6.30
CA GLU A 62 -2.53 0.55 -7.67
C GLU A 62 -2.62 -0.98 -7.83
N PRO A 63 -3.81 -1.54 -8.15
CA PRO A 63 -4.03 -2.98 -8.21
C PRO A 63 -3.11 -3.69 -9.22
N GLU A 64 -2.89 -3.09 -10.39
CA GLU A 64 -2.00 -3.64 -11.42
C GLU A 64 -0.56 -3.77 -10.91
N ALA A 65 -0.08 -2.79 -10.13
CA ALA A 65 1.25 -2.84 -9.56
C ALA A 65 1.40 -3.96 -8.53
N ALA A 66 0.37 -4.19 -7.71
CA ALA A 66 0.35 -5.27 -6.74
C ALA A 66 0.30 -6.66 -7.41
N LEU A 67 -0.50 -6.81 -8.46
CA LEU A 67 -0.58 -8.06 -9.23
C LEU A 67 0.73 -8.39 -9.95
N ARG A 68 1.46 -7.39 -10.45
CA ARG A 68 2.82 -7.61 -10.99
C ARG A 68 3.77 -8.19 -9.94
N LEU A 69 3.70 -7.72 -8.69
CA LEU A 69 4.49 -8.28 -7.59
C LEU A 69 4.08 -9.73 -7.27
N LEU A 70 2.78 -10.03 -7.30
CA LEU A 70 2.26 -11.38 -7.10
C LEU A 70 2.79 -12.36 -8.16
N MET A 71 2.75 -11.95 -9.43
CA MET A 71 3.24 -12.74 -10.57
C MET A 71 4.77 -12.89 -10.56
N ALA A 72 5.51 -11.92 -10.02
CA ALA A 72 6.96 -12.05 -9.79
C ALA A 72 7.30 -13.10 -8.72
N GLY A 73 6.35 -13.37 -7.81
CA GLY A 73 6.47 -14.38 -6.77
C GLY A 73 7.11 -13.90 -5.47
N PRO A 74 7.21 -14.79 -4.47
CA PRO A 74 7.86 -14.53 -3.19
C PRO A 74 9.35 -14.22 -3.36
N LEU A 75 9.90 -13.32 -2.52
CA LEU A 75 11.35 -13.08 -2.46
C LEU A 75 12.02 -14.15 -1.59
N GLU A 76 13.32 -14.35 -1.82
CA GLU A 76 14.13 -15.19 -0.94
C GLU A 76 14.08 -14.66 0.51
N GLY A 77 13.75 -15.54 1.45
CA GLY A 77 13.67 -15.21 2.87
C GLY A 77 12.29 -14.73 3.33
N GLU A 78 11.37 -14.40 2.42
CA GLU A 78 9.95 -14.32 2.77
C GLU A 78 9.47 -15.74 3.10
N ALA A 79 8.73 -15.89 4.22
CA ALA A 79 8.23 -17.16 4.79
C ALA A 79 9.09 -17.96 5.78
N GLY A 80 10.33 -17.55 6.07
CA GLY A 80 11.21 -18.34 6.95
C GLY A 80 11.38 -19.79 6.46
N VAL A 81 11.46 -20.76 7.39
CA VAL A 81 11.74 -22.19 7.09
C VAL A 81 10.63 -22.88 6.28
N GLY A 82 9.43 -22.27 6.18
CA GLY A 82 8.23 -22.91 5.60
C GLY A 82 8.00 -22.65 4.11
N GLY A 83 8.62 -21.62 3.52
CA GLY A 83 8.42 -21.21 2.14
C GLY A 83 7.02 -20.63 1.84
N LEU A 84 6.98 -19.60 1.00
CA LEU A 84 5.77 -19.11 0.34
C LEU A 84 5.89 -19.44 -1.15
N PHE A 85 4.76 -19.59 -1.84
CA PHE A 85 4.72 -19.74 -3.29
C PHE A 85 3.54 -18.98 -3.89
N THR A 86 3.50 -18.91 -5.22
CA THR A 86 2.37 -18.36 -5.98
C THR A 86 1.82 -19.43 -6.91
N GLU A 87 0.50 -19.54 -6.97
CA GLU A 87 -0.21 -20.36 -7.97
C GLU A 87 -0.60 -19.53 -9.19
N VAL A 88 -0.28 -18.23 -9.20
CA VAL A 88 -0.45 -17.37 -10.37
C VAL A 88 0.80 -17.47 -11.23
N PRO A 89 0.73 -18.02 -12.45
CA PRO A 89 1.87 -18.05 -13.35
C PRO A 89 2.33 -16.62 -13.65
N GLY A 90 3.62 -16.39 -13.57
CA GLY A 90 4.24 -15.16 -14.05
C GLY A 90 5.48 -15.48 -14.86
N SER A 91 5.96 -14.50 -15.61
CA SER A 91 7.32 -14.53 -16.13
C SER A 91 8.28 -14.44 -14.94
N ALA A 92 8.67 -15.60 -14.40
CA ALA A 92 9.65 -15.70 -13.33
C ALA A 92 10.89 -14.92 -13.75
N THR A 93 11.07 -13.74 -13.17
CA THR A 93 12.25 -12.93 -13.43
C THR A 93 13.35 -13.52 -12.57
N SER A 94 14.11 -14.46 -13.12
CA SER A 94 15.44 -14.82 -12.59
C SER A 94 16.47 -13.70 -12.76
N ALA A 95 16.04 -12.46 -13.03
CA ALA A 95 16.94 -11.33 -13.17
C ALA A 95 17.24 -10.72 -11.79
N PRO A 96 18.50 -10.29 -11.55
CA PRO A 96 18.86 -9.51 -10.37
C PRO A 96 17.99 -8.26 -10.27
N LEU A 97 17.81 -7.75 -9.04
CA LEU A 97 17.21 -6.43 -8.74
C LEU A 97 17.61 -5.40 -9.83
N PRO A 98 16.64 -4.76 -10.52
CA PRO A 98 16.97 -3.81 -11.57
C PRO A 98 17.80 -2.68 -10.95
N THR A 99 18.99 -2.46 -11.51
CA THR A 99 19.76 -1.25 -11.27
C THR A 99 18.96 -0.12 -11.86
N ALA A 100 18.56 0.86 -11.04
CA ALA A 100 17.74 2.01 -11.41
C ALA A 100 18.30 2.73 -12.64
N THR A 101 17.87 2.30 -13.81
CA THR A 101 18.03 3.02 -15.07
C THR A 101 16.63 3.50 -15.40
N ALA A 102 16.47 4.81 -15.50
CA ALA A 102 15.18 5.43 -15.79
C ALA A 102 14.64 4.88 -17.12
N ASP A 103 13.60 4.06 -17.03
CA ASP A 103 12.89 3.57 -18.21
C ASP A 103 12.20 4.74 -18.93
N ALA A 104 12.30 4.72 -20.25
CA ALA A 104 11.52 5.60 -21.12
C ALA A 104 10.02 5.27 -20.96
N PRO A 105 9.12 6.28 -20.97
CA PRO A 105 7.70 6.02 -20.85
C PRO A 105 7.16 5.38 -22.15
N GLY A 106 6.45 4.25 -22.04
CA GLY A 106 5.38 3.96 -23.01
C GLY A 106 5.25 2.59 -23.67
N THR A 107 5.92 1.52 -23.23
CA THR A 107 5.53 0.17 -23.67
C THR A 107 4.73 -0.53 -22.58
N SER A 108 3.41 -0.60 -22.76
CA SER A 108 2.57 -1.57 -22.05
C SER A 108 3.16 -2.95 -22.29
N SER A 109 3.87 -3.51 -21.30
CA SER A 109 4.33 -4.88 -21.37
C SER A 109 3.11 -5.77 -21.53
N SER A 110 3.01 -6.47 -22.67
CA SER A 110 1.94 -7.45 -22.92
C SER A 110 1.88 -8.56 -21.85
N ASP A 111 2.91 -8.67 -21.00
CA ASP A 111 2.98 -9.64 -19.91
C ASP A 111 2.35 -9.13 -18.59
N ALA A 112 1.80 -7.92 -18.56
CA ALA A 112 1.17 -7.36 -17.36
C ALA A 112 -0.34 -7.64 -17.31
N PRO A 113 -0.90 -7.91 -16.12
CA PRO A 113 -2.35 -7.97 -15.94
C PRO A 113 -2.96 -6.59 -16.14
N THR A 114 -4.14 -6.54 -16.76
CA THR A 114 -4.92 -5.31 -16.90
C THR A 114 -5.98 -5.26 -15.81
N VAL A 115 -6.18 -4.09 -15.17
CA VAL A 115 -7.24 -3.92 -14.18
C VAL A 115 -8.09 -2.71 -14.53
N THR A 116 -9.41 -2.94 -14.55
CA THR A 116 -10.40 -1.85 -14.64
C THR A 116 -11.24 -1.85 -13.37
N VAL A 117 -11.51 -0.65 -12.84
CA VAL A 117 -12.28 -0.51 -11.60
C VAL A 117 -13.40 0.50 -11.79
N ALA A 118 -14.60 0.11 -11.38
CA ALA A 118 -15.78 0.96 -11.32
C ALA A 118 -16.41 0.86 -9.92
N GLY A 119 -16.12 1.83 -9.07
CA GLY A 119 -16.58 1.84 -7.68
C GLY A 119 -15.97 0.69 -6.86
N GLY A 120 -16.81 -0.22 -6.37
CA GLY A 120 -16.40 -1.45 -5.67
C GLY A 120 -16.33 -2.69 -6.57
N THR A 121 -16.50 -2.55 -7.89
CA THR A 121 -16.37 -3.67 -8.84
C THR A 121 -15.09 -3.53 -9.65
N MET A 122 -14.32 -4.61 -9.70
CA MET A 122 -13.04 -4.70 -10.37
C MET A 122 -13.06 -5.82 -11.41
N THR A 123 -12.49 -5.58 -12.58
CA THR A 123 -12.24 -6.63 -13.58
C THR A 123 -10.73 -6.73 -13.80
N ILE A 124 -10.21 -7.94 -13.63
CA ILE A 124 -8.80 -8.28 -13.77
C ILE A 124 -8.66 -9.15 -15.02
N GLY A 125 -7.97 -8.65 -16.03
CA GLY A 125 -7.62 -9.39 -17.24
C GLY A 125 -6.25 -10.03 -17.10
N LEU A 126 -6.19 -11.35 -17.26
CA LEU A 126 -4.94 -12.09 -17.31
C LEU A 126 -4.17 -11.74 -18.59
N PRO A 127 -2.83 -11.61 -18.52
CA PRO A 127 -2.03 -11.41 -19.72
C PRO A 127 -2.09 -12.65 -20.63
N PRO A 128 -1.89 -12.47 -21.94
CA PRO A 128 -1.77 -13.58 -22.89
C PRO A 128 -0.72 -14.59 -22.44
N GLY A 129 -1.02 -15.89 -22.60
CA GLY A 129 -0.11 -16.98 -22.23
C GLY A 129 -0.26 -17.47 -20.79
N VAL A 130 -1.05 -16.80 -19.95
CA VAL A 130 -1.47 -17.35 -18.66
C VAL A 130 -2.73 -18.20 -18.87
N ASP A 131 -2.61 -19.49 -18.57
CA ASP A 131 -3.74 -20.41 -18.56
C ASP A 131 -4.73 -20.09 -17.44
N ARG A 132 -5.90 -20.74 -17.46
CA ARG A 132 -6.91 -20.61 -16.39
C ARG A 132 -6.28 -20.87 -15.02
N LEU A 133 -6.53 -19.96 -14.09
CA LEU A 133 -6.02 -20.09 -12.73
C LEU A 133 -6.80 -21.17 -11.97
N SER A 134 -6.12 -21.76 -10.98
CA SER A 134 -6.79 -22.49 -9.91
C SER A 134 -7.68 -21.55 -9.08
N ASP A 135 -8.59 -22.12 -8.28
CA ASP A 135 -9.39 -21.34 -7.34
C ASP A 135 -8.51 -20.55 -6.34
N THR A 136 -7.37 -21.13 -5.94
CA THR A 136 -6.43 -20.46 -5.05
C THR A 136 -5.67 -19.35 -5.77
N GLY A 137 -5.19 -19.55 -7.00
CA GLY A 137 -4.56 -18.49 -7.79
C GLY A 137 -5.52 -17.33 -8.07
N ALA A 138 -6.78 -17.61 -8.40
CA ALA A 138 -7.81 -16.57 -8.53
C ALA A 138 -8.00 -15.80 -7.22
N ARG A 139 -8.05 -16.50 -6.07
CA ARG A 139 -8.15 -15.87 -4.75
C ARG A 139 -6.93 -15.00 -4.41
N GLN A 140 -5.71 -15.45 -4.76
CA GLN A 140 -4.50 -14.63 -4.61
C GLN A 140 -4.61 -13.31 -5.37
N MET A 141 -5.06 -13.36 -6.62
CA MET A 141 -5.23 -12.14 -7.41
C MET A 141 -6.30 -11.22 -6.84
N ILE A 142 -7.46 -11.76 -6.47
CA ILE A 142 -8.57 -11.00 -5.90
C ILE A 142 -8.14 -10.30 -4.62
N CYS A 143 -7.54 -11.04 -3.67
CA CYS A 143 -7.11 -10.47 -2.39
C CYS A 143 -6.01 -9.43 -2.56
N THR A 144 -5.03 -9.69 -3.43
CA THR A 144 -3.94 -8.75 -3.70
C THR A 144 -4.46 -7.45 -4.33
N ALA A 145 -5.29 -7.56 -5.36
CA ALA A 145 -5.80 -6.40 -6.09
C ALA A 145 -6.75 -5.55 -5.23
N ALA A 146 -7.65 -6.19 -4.48
CA ALA A 146 -8.57 -5.51 -3.58
C ALA A 146 -7.85 -4.83 -2.42
N ALA A 147 -6.90 -5.52 -1.78
CA ALA A 147 -6.16 -4.96 -0.67
C ALA A 147 -5.30 -3.77 -1.11
N ALA A 148 -4.69 -3.82 -2.30
CA ALA A 148 -4.06 -2.65 -2.92
C ALA A 148 -5.08 -1.52 -3.11
N TYR A 149 -6.18 -1.76 -3.80
CA TYR A 149 -7.20 -0.75 -4.10
C TYR A 149 -7.70 0.00 -2.85
N ARG A 150 -7.90 -0.73 -1.75
CA ARG A 150 -8.40 -0.19 -0.48
C ARG A 150 -7.38 0.67 0.28
N LEU A 151 -6.07 0.57 0.00
CA LEU A 151 -5.06 1.43 0.63
C LEU A 151 -5.31 2.92 0.38
N THR A 152 -5.78 3.26 -0.82
CA THR A 152 -6.06 4.65 -1.21
C THR A 152 -7.55 4.98 -1.15
N ARG A 153 -8.40 4.00 -0.86
CA ARG A 153 -9.87 4.12 -0.88
C ARG A 153 -10.50 3.41 0.32
N PRO A 154 -10.21 3.85 1.56
CA PRO A 154 -10.65 3.18 2.78
C PRO A 154 -12.18 3.22 3.00
N SER A 155 -12.90 4.09 2.28
CA SER A 155 -14.35 4.23 2.36
C SER A 155 -15.13 3.25 1.48
N VAL A 156 -14.45 2.40 0.70
CA VAL A 156 -15.11 1.33 -0.06
C VAL A 156 -15.34 0.16 0.89
N ASP A 157 -16.59 -0.30 0.98
CA ASP A 157 -16.98 -1.38 1.90
C ASP A 157 -16.29 -2.71 1.53
N ALA A 158 -16.74 -3.32 0.44
CA ALA A 158 -16.20 -4.55 -0.12
C ALA A 158 -15.89 -4.36 -1.61
N VAL A 159 -14.84 -5.04 -2.08
CA VAL A 159 -14.41 -5.05 -3.47
C VAL A 159 -14.75 -6.41 -4.07
N THR A 160 -15.66 -6.41 -5.03
CA THR A 160 -15.91 -7.59 -5.87
C THR A 160 -14.98 -7.55 -7.08
N ALA A 161 -14.23 -8.61 -7.31
CA ALA A 161 -13.36 -8.73 -8.46
C ALA A 161 -13.79 -9.90 -9.36
N GLU A 162 -13.75 -9.68 -10.67
CA GLU A 162 -13.89 -10.72 -11.70
C GLU A 162 -12.55 -10.89 -12.41
N VAL A 163 -11.94 -12.06 -12.28
CA VAL A 163 -10.76 -12.46 -13.04
C VAL A 163 -11.21 -13.04 -14.37
N THR A 164 -10.59 -12.65 -15.47
CA THR A 164 -10.92 -13.08 -16.84
C THR A 164 -9.68 -13.45 -17.63
N ASP A 165 -9.80 -14.42 -18.54
CA ASP A 165 -8.78 -14.72 -19.55
C ASP A 165 -9.22 -14.28 -20.96
N GLY A 166 -8.31 -14.37 -21.94
CA GLY A 166 -8.61 -14.06 -23.34
C GLY A 166 -9.53 -15.07 -24.04
N ALA A 167 -9.82 -16.21 -23.42
CA ALA A 167 -10.67 -17.28 -23.95
C ALA A 167 -12.11 -17.25 -23.40
N GLY A 168 -12.43 -16.27 -22.54
CA GLY A 168 -13.76 -16.08 -21.95
C GLY A 168 -14.01 -16.88 -20.67
N TRP A 169 -12.98 -17.52 -20.08
CA TRP A 169 -13.07 -18.01 -18.71
C TRP A 169 -13.10 -16.83 -17.75
N ARG A 170 -13.89 -17.00 -16.69
CA ARG A 170 -14.03 -15.98 -15.65
C ARG A 170 -14.35 -16.58 -14.30
N VAL A 171 -13.81 -15.98 -13.26
CA VAL A 171 -14.09 -16.30 -11.85
C VAL A 171 -14.34 -15.00 -11.10
N ARG A 172 -15.44 -14.96 -10.35
CA ARG A 172 -15.80 -13.82 -9.50
C ARG A 172 -15.60 -14.16 -8.04
N GLY A 173 -15.07 -13.22 -7.27
CA GLY A 173 -14.98 -13.30 -5.81
C GLY A 173 -14.99 -11.92 -5.15
N SER A 174 -15.04 -11.92 -3.82
CA SER A 174 -15.06 -10.73 -2.97
C SER A 174 -13.85 -10.73 -2.03
N ASP A 175 -13.39 -9.55 -1.62
CA ASP A 175 -12.32 -9.39 -0.66
C ASP A 175 -12.71 -9.71 0.80
N GLU A 176 -14.01 -9.87 1.08
CA GLU A 176 -14.52 -10.30 2.39
C GLU A 176 -14.03 -11.69 2.81
N GLY A 177 -13.64 -12.54 1.85
CA GLY A 177 -13.07 -13.86 2.10
C GLY A 177 -11.54 -13.87 2.24
N CYS A 178 -10.90 -12.70 2.14
CA CYS A 178 -9.45 -12.59 2.24
C CYS A 178 -9.01 -12.58 3.70
N PRO A 179 -7.92 -13.27 4.06
CA PRO A 179 -7.40 -13.19 5.41
C PRO A 179 -6.97 -11.75 5.73
N ASP A 180 -7.24 -11.35 6.98
CA ASP A 180 -6.79 -10.08 7.52
C ASP A 180 -5.26 -9.98 7.52
N ARG A 181 -4.77 -8.74 7.43
CA ARG A 181 -3.35 -8.37 7.50
C ARG A 181 -2.79 -8.52 8.91
#